data_AF-A0AAV4KFN2-F1
#
_entry.id   AF-A0AAV4KFN2-F1
#
_cell.length_a   1.000
_cell.length_b   1.000
_cell.length_c   1.000
_cell.angle_alpha   90.00
_cell.angle_beta   90.00
_cell.angle_gamma   90.00
#
_symmetry.space_group_name_H-M   'P 1'
#
loop_
_entity.id
_entity.type
_entity.pdbx_description
1 polymer ?
#
loop_
_entity_poly.entity_id
_entity_poly.type
_entity_poly.pdbx_seq_one_letter_code
_entity_poly.pdbx_strand_id
1 'polypeptide(L)'
;MQQPAAVDVDGALATWRDFSTAPTASAPWRSRPRYMRDYEVVINLWNGPRSPQTYLRYLFRHCVEARCETFRSADVWRASLDDRLLDRGTADPDPGGYVRGAKHHEMYGAELRPDSEAARRWSKAVGIDFHEVHIETNAHDLTLLFSDLEVSEVPVGCAPFVAD
;
A
#
# COMPACT_ATOMS: atom_id res chain seq x y z
N MET A 1 26.18 0.99 5.44
CA MET A 1 25.63 0.18 4.34
C MET A 1 24.94 -1.01 4.97
N GLN A 2 23.64 -0.88 5.24
CA GLN A 2 22.80 -1.94 5.81
C GLN A 2 21.89 -2.43 4.70
N GLN A 3 21.92 -3.73 4.41
CA GLN A 3 20.93 -4.38 3.54
C GLN A 3 19.54 -4.18 4.17
N PRO A 4 18.49 -3.82 3.41
CA PRO A 4 17.14 -3.86 3.94
C PRO A 4 16.79 -5.33 4.18
N ALA A 5 16.48 -5.65 5.44
CA ALA A 5 16.02 -6.96 5.84
C ALA A 5 14.69 -7.29 5.12
N ALA A 6 14.53 -8.53 4.67
CA ALA A 6 13.23 -9.06 4.28
C ALA A 6 12.27 -8.86 5.46
N VAL A 7 11.15 -8.16 5.22
CA VAL A 7 10.14 -7.93 6.25
C VAL A 7 9.14 -9.08 6.15
N ASP A 8 9.29 -10.06 7.04
CA ASP A 8 8.30 -11.10 7.28
C ASP A 8 7.06 -10.46 7.92
N VAL A 9 5.94 -10.43 7.19
CA VAL A 9 4.68 -9.79 7.60
C VAL A 9 3.51 -10.77 7.51
N ASP A 10 3.69 -11.96 8.06
CA ASP A 10 2.63 -12.96 8.12
C ASP A 10 1.43 -12.42 8.94
N GLY A 11 0.30 -12.18 8.28
CA GLY A 11 -0.96 -11.71 8.91
C GLY A 11 -1.14 -10.20 9.08
N ALA A 12 -0.36 -9.36 8.40
CA ALA A 12 -0.51 -7.90 8.48
C ALA A 12 -1.65 -7.35 7.60
N LEU A 13 -2.39 -6.34 8.07
CA LEU A 13 -3.41 -5.65 7.26
C LEU A 13 -2.76 -4.43 6.61
N ALA A 14 -2.62 -4.39 5.27
CA ALA A 14 -2.09 -3.22 4.56
C ALA A 14 -3.20 -2.36 3.98
N THR A 15 -3.18 -1.08 4.33
CA THR A 15 -4.06 -0.11 3.71
C THR A 15 -3.33 0.55 2.56
N TRP A 16 -3.79 0.32 1.33
CA TRP A 16 -3.30 0.98 0.11
C TRP A 16 -4.33 1.99 -0.41
N ARG A 17 -3.88 3.16 -0.89
CA ARG A 17 -4.72 4.14 -1.60
C ARG A 17 -3.91 4.78 -2.73
N ASP A 18 -4.53 4.89 -3.90
CA ASP A 18 -3.99 5.55 -5.11
C ASP A 18 -4.14 7.08 -5.00
N PHE A 19 -3.11 7.86 -5.39
CA PHE A 19 -3.05 9.31 -5.20
C PHE A 19 -2.78 10.02 -6.54
N SER A 20 -3.80 10.12 -7.40
CA SER A 20 -3.69 10.81 -8.70
C SER A 20 -4.18 12.26 -8.74
N THR A 21 -4.54 12.91 -7.62
CA THR A 21 -4.98 14.33 -7.62
C THR A 21 -4.39 15.20 -6.51
N ALA A 22 -3.94 16.40 -6.89
CA ALA A 22 -3.38 17.44 -6.01
C ALA A 22 -4.47 18.38 -5.39
N PRO A 23 -4.20 19.08 -4.27
CA PRO A 23 -5.23 19.41 -3.26
C PRO A 23 -5.56 20.91 -3.07
N THR A 24 -6.63 21.20 -2.32
CA THR A 24 -6.87 22.46 -1.57
C THR A 24 -6.47 22.31 -0.09
N ALA A 25 -6.06 23.41 0.54
CA ALA A 25 -5.22 23.44 1.74
C ALA A 25 -5.97 23.49 3.09
N SER A 26 -5.46 22.76 4.10
CA SER A 26 -5.01 23.24 5.43
C SER A 26 -5.16 22.17 6.54
N ALA A 27 -4.02 21.64 7.06
CA ALA A 27 -3.90 21.02 8.40
C ALA A 27 -2.42 20.70 8.71
N PRO A 28 -1.92 20.93 9.94
CA PRO A 28 -0.50 20.87 10.26
C PRO A 28 -0.06 19.51 10.84
N TRP A 29 -0.12 18.42 10.05
CA TRP A 29 0.57 17.15 10.40
C TRP A 29 1.33 16.64 9.17
N ARG A 30 2.64 16.42 9.32
CA ARG A 30 3.56 16.06 8.23
C ARG A 30 3.51 14.56 7.93
N SER A 31 2.42 14.09 7.31
CA SER A 31 2.31 12.69 6.84
C SER A 31 1.80 12.62 5.41
N ARG A 32 2.42 13.38 4.51
CA ARG A 32 2.18 13.26 3.07
C ARG A 32 3.47 12.84 2.38
N PRO A 33 3.42 12.02 1.32
CA PRO A 33 4.44 12.08 0.29
C PRO A 33 4.45 13.54 -0.19
N ARG A 34 5.50 14.28 0.20
CA ARG A 34 5.57 15.72 -0.05
C ARG A 34 5.77 16.03 -1.53
N TYR A 35 6.11 15.01 -2.31
CA TYR A 35 6.55 15.13 -3.68
C TYR A 35 5.79 14.17 -4.58
N MET A 36 5.55 14.58 -5.81
CA MET A 36 5.01 13.69 -6.84
C MET A 36 5.97 12.52 -7.02
N ARG A 37 5.42 11.32 -7.25
CA ARG A 37 6.15 10.05 -7.39
C ARG A 37 6.72 9.44 -6.10
N ASP A 38 6.28 9.91 -4.95
CA ASP A 38 6.47 9.17 -3.70
C ASP A 38 5.18 8.41 -3.36
N TYR A 39 5.31 7.14 -2.96
CA TYR A 39 4.19 6.27 -2.61
C TYR A 39 4.25 5.90 -1.13
N GLU A 40 3.10 5.95 -0.46
CA GLU A 40 2.98 5.63 0.95
C GLU A 40 2.15 4.35 1.12
N VAL A 41 2.68 3.38 1.86
CA VAL A 41 1.96 2.19 2.31
C VAL A 41 1.91 2.21 3.83
N VAL A 42 0.70 2.15 4.39
CA VAL A 42 0.49 2.09 5.84
C VAL A 42 0.00 0.70 6.22
N ILE A 43 0.79 0.02 7.04
CA ILE A 43 0.52 -1.34 7.51
C ILE A 43 0.06 -1.24 8.96
N ASN A 44 -1.10 -1.83 9.24
CA ASN A 44 -1.57 -2.10 10.60
C ASN A 44 -1.06 -3.47 11.04
N LEU A 45 -0.14 -3.47 12.00
CA LEU A 45 0.37 -4.68 12.64
C LEU A 45 -0.52 -5.04 13.84
N TRP A 46 -1.22 -6.16 13.70
CA TRP A 46 -1.98 -6.75 14.79
C TRP A 46 -1.06 -7.58 15.68
N ASN A 47 -0.71 -7.03 16.85
CA ASN A 47 0.18 -7.68 17.83
C ASN A 47 -0.58 -8.50 18.89
N GLY A 48 -1.78 -9.00 18.55
CA GLY A 48 -2.65 -9.73 19.47
C GLY A 48 -3.53 -8.86 20.37
N PRO A 49 -4.50 -9.45 21.09
CA PRO A 49 -5.55 -8.72 21.82
C PRO A 49 -5.05 -7.92 23.03
N ARG A 50 -3.80 -8.13 23.46
CA ARG A 50 -3.21 -7.51 24.66
C ARG A 50 -2.19 -6.42 24.34
N SER A 51 -1.85 -6.23 23.07
CA SER A 51 -0.87 -5.25 22.64
C SER A 51 -1.57 -4.13 21.88
N PRO A 52 -1.16 -2.87 22.06
CA PRO A 52 -1.67 -1.79 21.22
C PRO A 52 -1.32 -2.08 19.75
N GLN A 53 -2.23 -1.70 18.85
CA GLN A 53 -1.97 -1.75 17.42
C GLN A 53 -0.82 -0.81 17.07
N THR A 54 0.13 -1.30 16.27
CA THR A 54 1.22 -0.49 15.74
C THR A 54 0.97 -0.26 14.27
N TYR A 55 1.06 1.00 13.84
CA TYR A 55 0.96 1.36 12.43
C TYR A 55 2.33 1.74 11.93
N LEU A 56 2.80 1.05 10.89
CA LEU A 56 4.05 1.37 10.20
C LEU A 56 3.73 2.04 8.87
N ARG A 57 4.42 3.15 8.61
CA ARG A 57 4.41 3.84 7.34
C ARG A 57 5.69 3.55 6.59
N TYR A 58 5.54 3.01 5.38
CA TYR A 58 6.57 2.79 4.38
C TYR A 58 6.42 3.86 3.29
N LEU A 59 7.36 4.79 3.24
CA LEU A 59 7.39 5.85 2.25
C LEU A 59 8.46 5.54 1.20
N PHE A 60 8.01 5.11 0.02
CA PHE A 60 8.84 4.82 -1.14
C PHE A 60 9.08 6.11 -1.92
N ARG A 61 10.35 6.52 -2.04
CA ARG A 61 10.75 7.80 -2.62
C ARG A 61 11.33 7.65 -4.01
N HIS A 62 11.11 8.68 -4.83
CA HIS A 62 11.63 8.77 -6.19
C HIS A 62 11.18 7.61 -7.09
N CYS A 63 9.92 7.20 -6.97
CA CYS A 63 9.41 6.08 -7.75
C CYS A 63 9.35 6.43 -9.24
N VAL A 64 9.93 5.59 -10.07
CA VAL A 64 9.86 5.75 -11.54
C VAL A 64 8.77 4.88 -12.15
N GLU A 65 8.24 3.94 -11.37
CA GLU A 65 7.19 3.03 -11.81
C GLU A 65 6.31 2.60 -10.62
N ALA A 66 5.01 2.56 -10.85
CA ALA A 66 4.04 1.96 -9.95
C ALA A 66 3.00 1.22 -10.78
N ARG A 67 2.89 -0.09 -10.58
CA ARG A 67 1.89 -0.95 -11.21
C ARG A 67 0.94 -1.44 -10.13
N CYS A 68 -0.34 -1.46 -10.47
CA CYS A 68 -1.40 -2.02 -9.65
C CYS A 68 -2.25 -2.89 -10.56
N GLU A 69 -2.24 -4.19 -10.31
CA GLU A 69 -3.02 -5.17 -11.04
C GLU A 69 -3.99 -5.85 -10.07
N THR A 70 -5.09 -6.39 -10.57
CA THR A 70 -6.04 -7.12 -9.72
C THR A 70 -5.90 -8.61 -9.91
N PHE A 71 -5.86 -9.35 -8.80
CA PHE A 71 -5.93 -10.81 -8.81
C PHE A 71 -7.35 -11.34 -9.03
N ARG A 72 -8.37 -10.47 -8.95
CA ARG A 72 -9.77 -10.89 -9.02
C ARG A 72 -10.19 -11.04 -10.47
N SER A 73 -10.91 -12.12 -10.77
CA SER A 73 -11.50 -12.33 -12.09
C SER A 73 -12.46 -11.18 -12.42
N ALA A 74 -12.69 -10.95 -13.71
CA ALA A 74 -13.62 -9.91 -14.17
C ALA A 74 -15.03 -10.08 -13.58
N ASP A 75 -15.45 -11.32 -13.33
CA ASP A 75 -16.77 -11.61 -12.75
C ASP A 75 -16.84 -11.23 -11.26
N VAL A 76 -15.81 -11.57 -10.48
CA VAL A 76 -15.71 -11.13 -9.07
C VAL A 76 -15.62 -9.61 -9.02
N TRP A 77 -14.85 -8.98 -9.90
CA TRP A 77 -14.78 -7.53 -9.98
C TRP A 77 -16.16 -6.93 -10.26
N ARG A 78 -16.90 -7.45 -11.24
CA ARG A 78 -18.24 -6.97 -11.57
C ARG A 78 -19.20 -7.11 -10.40
N ALA A 79 -19.19 -8.24 -9.70
CA ALA A 79 -19.99 -8.44 -8.49
C ALA A 79 -19.58 -7.46 -7.37
N SER A 80 -18.29 -7.15 -7.26
CA SER A 80 -17.76 -6.20 -6.27
C SER A 80 -18.25 -4.77 -6.47
N LEU A 81 -18.76 -4.40 -7.66
CA LEU A 81 -19.28 -3.07 -7.94
C LEU A 81 -20.64 -2.80 -7.28
N ASP A 82 -21.27 -3.80 -6.69
CA ASP A 82 -22.52 -3.64 -5.92
C ASP A 82 -22.30 -2.69 -4.72
N ASP A 83 -23.19 -1.71 -4.56
CA ASP A 83 -23.13 -0.73 -3.48
C ASP A 83 -23.43 -1.34 -2.11
N ARG A 84 -24.11 -2.49 -2.05
CA ARG A 84 -24.30 -3.26 -0.82
C ARG A 84 -22.98 -3.71 -0.20
N LEU A 85 -21.90 -3.76 -0.99
CA LEU A 85 -20.54 -4.11 -0.56
C LEU A 85 -19.71 -2.91 -0.09
N LEU A 86 -20.32 -1.72 -0.01
CA LEU A 86 -19.67 -0.52 0.52
C LEU A 86 -19.76 -0.42 2.06
N ASP A 87 -20.63 -1.19 2.70
CA ASP A 87 -20.73 -1.26 4.16
C ASP A 87 -20.37 -2.67 4.64
N ARG A 88 -19.26 -2.77 5.39
CA ARG A 88 -18.77 -4.04 5.95
C ARG A 88 -19.74 -4.62 6.97
N GLY A 89 -20.51 -3.80 7.68
CA GLY A 89 -21.42 -4.25 8.73
C GLY A 89 -22.70 -4.90 8.18
N THR A 90 -23.08 -4.56 6.95
CA THR A 90 -24.30 -5.06 6.29
C THR A 90 -24.02 -5.93 5.08
N ALA A 91 -22.77 -6.09 4.69
CA ALA A 91 -22.39 -6.97 3.58
C ALA A 91 -22.78 -8.42 3.88
N ASP A 92 -23.37 -9.08 2.88
CA ASP A 92 -23.66 -10.51 2.93
C ASP A 92 -22.35 -11.29 3.20
N PRO A 93 -22.35 -12.31 4.08
CA PRO A 93 -21.19 -13.17 4.29
C PRO A 93 -20.73 -13.95 3.05
N ASP A 94 -21.60 -14.16 2.04
CA ASP A 94 -21.19 -14.72 0.74
C ASP A 94 -21.74 -13.89 -0.44
N PRO A 95 -21.16 -12.71 -0.71
CA PRO A 95 -21.72 -11.78 -1.68
C PRO A 95 -21.35 -12.13 -3.14
N GLY A 96 -20.57 -13.19 -3.37
CA GLY A 96 -19.96 -13.49 -4.68
C GLY A 96 -19.00 -12.41 -5.19
N GLY A 97 -18.67 -11.42 -4.36
CA GLY A 97 -17.84 -10.25 -4.68
C GLY A 97 -16.96 -9.83 -3.50
N TYR A 98 -16.16 -8.79 -3.69
CA TYR A 98 -15.22 -8.28 -2.69
C TYR A 98 -15.83 -7.11 -1.91
N VAL A 99 -15.84 -7.20 -0.57
CA VAL A 99 -16.39 -6.15 0.31
C VAL A 99 -15.46 -4.93 0.33
N ARG A 100 -15.77 -3.92 -0.48
CA ARG A 100 -15.02 -2.67 -0.60
C ARG A 100 -15.13 -1.79 0.65
N GLY A 101 -16.20 -1.97 1.43
CA GLY A 101 -16.47 -1.24 2.68
C GLY A 101 -15.45 -1.46 3.80
N ALA A 102 -14.56 -2.45 3.67
CA ALA A 102 -13.44 -2.62 4.60
C ALA A 102 -12.48 -1.42 4.58
N LYS A 103 -12.34 -0.72 3.45
CA LYS A 103 -11.45 0.45 3.26
C LYS A 103 -9.97 0.17 3.52
N HIS A 104 -9.58 -1.10 3.57
CA HIS A 104 -8.21 -1.61 3.63
C HIS A 104 -8.13 -2.94 2.87
N HIS A 105 -6.90 -3.33 2.51
CA HIS A 105 -6.61 -4.66 2.01
C HIS A 105 -5.97 -5.51 3.10
N GLU A 106 -6.15 -6.82 3.01
CA GLU A 106 -5.30 -7.74 3.77
C GLU A 106 -4.02 -7.93 2.98
N MET A 107 -2.87 -7.81 3.64
CA MET A 107 -1.58 -8.02 3.00
C MET A 107 -1.15 -9.46 3.23
N TYR A 108 -0.71 -10.12 2.16
CA TYR A 108 -0.15 -11.45 2.26
C TYR A 108 1.39 -11.40 2.34
N GLY A 109 2.01 -10.39 1.73
CA GLY A 109 3.45 -10.20 1.84
C GLY A 109 3.97 -9.01 1.05
N ALA A 110 5.21 -8.61 1.35
CA ALA A 110 6.00 -7.73 0.49
C ALA A 110 7.40 -8.31 0.31
N GLU A 111 7.82 -8.41 -0.95
CA GLU A 111 9.10 -9.00 -1.32
C GLU A 111 9.89 -8.01 -2.15
N LEU A 112 11.12 -7.73 -1.71
CA LEU A 112 12.10 -7.06 -2.56
C LEU A 112 12.52 -8.04 -3.66
N ARG A 113 12.44 -7.63 -4.93
CA ARG A 113 12.89 -8.45 -6.06
C ARG A 113 14.36 -8.13 -6.35
N PRO A 114 15.31 -8.96 -5.86
CA PRO A 114 16.71 -8.74 -6.17
C PRO A 114 16.94 -8.87 -7.67
N ASP A 115 17.88 -8.11 -8.21
CA ASP A 115 18.30 -8.22 -9.61
C ASP A 115 17.17 -8.03 -10.65
N SER A 116 16.16 -7.21 -10.34
CA SER A 116 15.18 -6.77 -11.35
C SER A 116 15.86 -6.11 -12.56
N GLU A 117 15.48 -6.53 -13.76
CA GLU A 117 15.95 -5.90 -15.00
C GLU A 117 15.48 -4.44 -15.08
N ALA A 118 14.25 -4.16 -14.65
CA ALA A 118 13.71 -2.82 -14.62
C ALA A 118 14.52 -1.93 -13.65
N ALA A 119 14.82 -2.44 -12.45
CA ALA A 119 15.68 -1.76 -11.48
C ALA A 119 17.04 -1.42 -12.09
N ARG A 120 17.77 -2.40 -12.64
CA ARG A 120 19.08 -2.18 -13.26
C ARG A 120 19.03 -1.17 -14.41
N ARG A 121 18.00 -1.25 -15.26
CA ARG A 121 17.82 -0.33 -16.39
C ARG A 121 17.69 1.12 -15.88
N TRP A 122 16.85 1.34 -14.88
CA TRP A 122 16.65 2.67 -14.30
C TRP A 122 17.87 3.16 -13.53
N SER A 123 18.53 2.28 -12.78
CA SER A 123 19.77 2.65 -12.08
C SER A 123 20.84 3.16 -13.04
N LYS A 124 21.02 2.47 -14.16
CA LYS A 124 21.98 2.86 -15.20
C LYS A 124 21.57 4.17 -15.89
N ALA A 125 20.28 4.37 -16.15
CA ALA A 125 19.79 5.54 -16.88
C ALA A 125 19.83 6.83 -16.05
N VAL A 126 19.57 6.72 -14.74
CA VAL A 126 19.48 7.88 -13.83
C VAL A 126 20.79 8.11 -13.08
N GLY A 127 21.58 7.07 -12.83
CA GLY A 127 22.85 7.15 -12.10
C GLY A 127 22.72 7.05 -10.58
N ILE A 128 21.63 6.50 -10.07
CA ILE A 128 21.39 6.18 -8.65
C ILE A 128 20.82 4.77 -8.52
N ASP A 129 20.87 4.15 -7.35
CA ASP A 129 20.31 2.81 -7.17
C ASP A 129 18.78 2.82 -7.17
N PHE A 130 18.19 1.84 -7.86
CA PHE A 130 16.78 1.52 -7.85
C PHE A 130 16.54 0.08 -7.39
N HIS A 131 15.37 -0.12 -6.80
CA HIS A 131 14.90 -1.36 -6.24
C HIS A 131 13.45 -1.61 -6.65
N GLU A 132 13.09 -2.88 -6.77
CA GLU A 132 11.73 -3.30 -7.05
C GLU A 132 11.16 -4.00 -5.83
N VAL A 133 9.98 -3.59 -5.38
CA VAL A 133 9.19 -4.31 -4.38
C VAL A 133 7.89 -4.78 -5.01
N HIS A 134 7.55 -6.02 -4.71
CA HIS A 134 6.29 -6.65 -5.01
C HIS A 134 5.49 -6.79 -3.73
N ILE A 135 4.24 -6.33 -3.72
CA ILE A 135 3.36 -6.32 -2.55
C ILE A 135 2.08 -7.05 -2.93
N GLU A 136 1.84 -8.18 -2.27
CA GLU A 136 0.66 -9.00 -2.50
C GLU A 136 -0.42 -8.66 -1.48
N THR A 137 -1.64 -8.42 -1.98
CA THR A 137 -2.81 -8.19 -1.15
C THR A 137 -3.98 -9.06 -1.60
N ASN A 138 -5.02 -9.11 -0.78
CA ASN A 138 -6.24 -9.86 -1.07
C ASN A 138 -7.07 -9.35 -2.27
N ALA A 139 -6.70 -8.26 -2.95
CA ALA A 139 -7.41 -7.83 -4.16
C ALA A 139 -6.48 -7.32 -5.27
N HIS A 140 -5.34 -6.75 -4.89
CA HIS A 140 -4.37 -6.17 -5.81
C HIS A 140 -2.97 -6.75 -5.63
N ASP A 141 -2.26 -6.80 -6.74
CA ASP A 141 -0.82 -6.97 -6.86
C ASP A 141 -0.21 -5.58 -7.10
N LEU A 142 0.72 -5.17 -6.25
CA LEU A 142 1.42 -3.89 -6.43
C LEU A 142 2.89 -4.16 -6.74
N THR A 143 3.40 -3.49 -7.76
CA THR A 143 4.84 -3.44 -8.03
C THR A 143 5.30 -1.98 -8.03
N LEU A 144 6.25 -1.65 -7.17
CA LEU A 144 6.86 -0.32 -7.10
C LEU A 144 8.34 -0.39 -7.45
N LEU A 145 8.79 0.52 -8.32
CA LEU A 145 10.20 0.72 -8.61
C LEU A 145 10.67 2.05 -8.03
N PHE A 146 11.48 1.99 -6.97
CA PHE A 146 11.83 3.11 -6.10
C PHE A 146 13.34 3.17 -5.86
N SER A 147 13.84 4.34 -5.45
CA SER A 147 15.27 4.49 -5.14
C SER A 147 15.54 4.42 -3.64
N ASP A 148 14.60 4.88 -2.82
CA ASP A 148 14.80 4.92 -1.37
C ASP A 148 13.51 4.63 -0.60
N LEU A 149 13.66 4.14 0.63
CA LEU A 149 12.55 3.75 1.50
C LEU A 149 12.75 4.30 2.92
N GLU A 150 11.80 5.09 3.39
CA GLU A 150 11.72 5.51 4.78
C GLU A 150 10.65 4.71 5.52
N VAL A 151 11.00 4.16 6.68
CA VAL A 151 10.06 3.44 7.56
C VAL A 151 9.90 4.22 8.86
N SER A 152 8.65 4.43 9.28
CA SER A 152 8.34 5.17 10.52
C SER A 152 7.06 4.64 11.17
N GLU A 153 7.00 4.68 12.51
CA GLU A 153 5.75 4.46 13.23
C GLU A 153 4.82 5.67 13.08
N VAL A 154 3.52 5.42 12.98
CA VAL A 154 2.48 6.46 12.95
C VAL A 154 1.45 6.25 14.05
N PRO A 155 0.94 7.32 14.69
CA PRO A 155 -0.07 7.19 15.75
C PRO A 155 -1.38 6.60 15.22
N VAL A 156 -2.10 5.91 16.13
CA VAL A 156 -3.49 5.48 15.90
C VAL A 156 -4.35 6.71 15.59
N GLY A 157 -5.20 6.61 14.57
CA GLY A 157 -6.05 7.71 14.13
C GLY A 157 -5.37 8.68 13.15
N CYS A 158 -4.18 8.34 12.64
CA CYS A 158 -3.63 9.02 11.47
C CYS A 158 -4.61 8.86 10.28
N ALA A 159 -5.34 9.93 9.97
CA ALA A 159 -6.18 10.05 8.78
C ALA A 159 -5.43 10.92 7.76
N PRO A 160 -4.65 10.33 6.83
CA PRO A 160 -3.80 11.11 5.92
C PRO A 160 -4.62 11.95 4.92
N PHE A 161 -5.93 11.68 4.79
CA PHE A 161 -6.87 12.60 4.13
C PHE A 161 -8.26 12.61 4.77
N VAL A 162 -8.88 13.79 4.75
CA VAL A 162 -10.32 13.99 4.84
C VAL A 162 -10.74 14.35 3.42
N ALA A 163 -11.60 13.54 2.80
CA ALA A 163 -12.29 13.94 1.58
C ALA A 163 -13.49 14.76 2.05
N ASP A 164 -13.56 16.03 1.66
CA ASP A 164 -14.76 16.86 1.83
C ASP A 164 -15.90 16.34 0.96
#